data_AF-A0A363TV87-F1
#
_entry.id   AF-A0A363TV87-F1
#
_cell.length_a   1.000
_cell.length_b   1.000
_cell.length_c   1.000
_cell.angle_alpha   90.00
_cell.angle_beta   90.00
_cell.angle_gamma   90.00
#
_symmetry.space_group_name_H-M   'P 1'
#
loop_
_entity.id
_entity.type
_entity.pdbx_description
1 polymer ?
#
loop_
_entity_poly.entity_id
_entity_poly.type
_entity_poly.pdbx_seq_one_letter_code
_entity_poly.pdbx_strand_id
1 'polypeptide(L)' 'MARRPMDPRQAAEAAFKKVTTKPPEPPAPRLSLPQGKEVVSLRIDRDVLDFFQEGGPGWQDRINEALRKAAGK' A
#
# COMPACT_ATOMS: atom_id res chain seq x y z
N MET A 1 -20.98 -54.71 26.89
CA MET A 1 -21.43 -53.66 25.95
C MET A 1 -21.58 -52.32 26.68
N ALA A 2 -20.83 -51.30 26.29
CA ALA A 2 -21.26 -49.89 26.30
C ALA A 2 -20.20 -49.08 25.55
N ARG A 3 -20.42 -48.86 24.25
CA ARG A 3 -19.56 -47.99 23.43
C ARG A 3 -19.77 -46.56 23.91
N ARG A 4 -18.70 -45.91 24.36
CA ARG A 4 -18.68 -44.47 24.70
C ARG A 4 -19.08 -43.69 23.42
N PRO A 5 -20.22 -42.99 23.38
CA PRO A 5 -20.58 -42.20 22.21
C PRO A 5 -19.60 -41.04 22.08
N MET A 6 -19.07 -40.81 20.88
CA MET A 6 -18.15 -39.72 20.57
C MET A 6 -18.66 -38.40 21.13
N ASP A 7 -17.85 -37.75 21.97
CA ASP A 7 -18.15 -36.44 22.54
C ASP A 7 -18.27 -35.38 21.42
N PRO A 8 -19.46 -34.79 21.20
CA PRO A 8 -19.68 -33.81 20.14
C PRO A 8 -18.83 -32.54 20.31
N ARG A 9 -18.37 -32.26 21.55
CA ARG A 9 -17.43 -31.17 21.82
C ARG A 9 -16.04 -31.40 21.23
N GLN A 10 -15.50 -32.63 21.28
CA GLN A 10 -14.19 -32.91 20.68
C GLN A 10 -14.23 -32.82 19.16
N ALA A 11 -15.33 -33.25 18.53
CA ALA A 11 -15.53 -33.07 17.10
C ALA A 11 -15.58 -31.59 16.71
N ALA A 12 -16.24 -30.74 17.51
CA ALA A 12 -16.30 -29.29 17.30
C ALA A 12 -14.93 -28.61 17.50
N GLU A 13 -14.17 -28.98 18.52
CA GLU A 13 -12.83 -28.44 18.77
C GLU A 13 -11.84 -28.84 17.67
N ALA A 14 -11.92 -30.09 17.18
CA ALA A 14 -11.11 -30.56 16.05
C ALA A 14 -11.44 -29.82 14.75
N ALA A 15 -12.72 -29.49 14.51
CA ALA A 15 -13.13 -28.71 13.36
C ALA A 15 -12.64 -27.26 13.44
N PHE A 16 -12.71 -26.62 14.61
CA PHE A 16 -12.27 -25.25 14.81
C PHE A 16 -10.74 -25.10 14.65
N LYS A 17 -9.97 -26.06 15.16
CA LYS A 17 -8.49 -26.05 15.07
C LYS A 17 -7.98 -26.22 13.64
N LYS A 18 -8.72 -26.96 12.81
CA LYS A 18 -8.42 -27.14 11.38
C LYS A 18 -8.76 -25.89 10.55
N VAL A 19 -9.79 -25.14 10.91
CA VAL A 19 -10.18 -23.89 10.22
C VAL A 19 -9.28 -22.71 10.58
N THR A 20 -8.76 -22.65 11.82
CA THR A 20 -7.92 -21.51 12.28
C THR A 20 -6.42 -21.64 11.98
N THR A 21 -5.96 -22.76 11.43
CA THR A 21 -4.56 -22.91 11.02
C THR A 21 -4.42 -22.58 9.54
N LYS A 22 -4.42 -21.28 9.23
CA LYS A 22 -3.95 -20.80 7.93
C LYS A 22 -2.42 -20.91 7.93
N PRO A 23 -1.80 -21.70 7.03
CA PRO A 23 -0.35 -21.73 6.92
C PRO A 23 0.17 -20.31 6.71
N PRO A 24 1.26 -19.88 7.38
CA PRO A 24 1.87 -18.59 7.11
C PRO A 24 2.35 -18.60 5.66
N GLU A 25 1.61 -17.90 4.81
CA GLU A 25 2.00 -17.63 3.43
C GLU A 25 3.38 -16.96 3.47
N PRO A 26 4.37 -17.43 2.70
CA PRO A 26 5.69 -16.79 2.63
C PRO A 26 5.49 -15.29 2.38
N PRO A 27 6.31 -14.42 2.99
CA PRO A 27 6.15 -12.98 2.83
C PRO A 27 6.15 -12.69 1.33
N ALA A 28 5.03 -12.14 0.84
CA ALA A 28 4.89 -11.77 -0.55
C ALA A 28 6.14 -11.00 -0.98
N PRO A 29 6.69 -11.26 -2.18
CA PRO A 29 7.82 -10.47 -2.67
C PRO A 29 7.43 -9.01 -2.50
N ARG A 30 8.27 -8.26 -1.77
CA ARG A 30 8.05 -6.84 -1.51
C ARG A 30 7.79 -6.22 -2.88
N LEU A 31 6.53 -5.91 -3.17
CA LEU A 31 6.14 -5.18 -4.35
C LEU A 31 7.00 -3.93 -4.28
N SER A 32 7.99 -3.84 -5.16
CA SER A 32 8.76 -2.62 -5.36
C SER A 32 7.72 -1.58 -5.74
N LEU A 33 7.23 -0.84 -4.74
CA LEU A 33 6.27 0.21 -4.96
C LEU A 33 6.88 1.07 -6.07
N PRO A 34 6.18 1.30 -7.19
CA PRO A 34 6.68 2.20 -8.20
C PRO A 34 7.06 3.48 -7.47
N GLN A 35 8.27 4.01 -7.69
CA GLN A 35 8.76 5.20 -6.99
C GLN A 35 7.68 6.28 -7.11
N GLY A 36 6.88 6.42 -6.04
CA GLY A 36 5.68 7.23 -6.06
C GLY A 36 6.06 8.69 -6.00
N LYS A 37 5.11 9.57 -6.34
CA LYS A 37 5.25 10.97 -6.01
C LYS A 37 5.06 11.10 -4.50
N GLU A 38 6.06 11.61 -3.79
CA GLU A 38 5.93 11.92 -2.38
C GLU A 38 5.36 13.34 -2.21
N VAL A 39 4.36 13.48 -1.34
CA VAL A 39 3.79 14.80 -1.02
C VAL A 39 4.71 15.46 0.00
N VAL A 40 5.37 16.54 -0.43
CA VAL A 40 6.28 17.32 0.42
C VAL A 40 5.75 18.74 0.60
N SER A 41 5.95 19.30 1.79
CA SER A 41 5.67 20.72 2.06
C SER A 41 6.94 21.54 1.77
N LEU A 42 7.02 22.12 0.57
CA LEU A 42 8.08 23.03 0.13
C LEU A 42 7.51 24.45 -0.03
N ARG A 43 8.31 25.47 0.30
CA ARG A 43 7.99 26.86 -0.01
C ARG A 43 8.44 27.18 -1.43
N ILE A 44 7.54 27.74 -2.23
CA ILE A 44 7.77 28.16 -3.60
C ILE A 44 7.38 29.64 -3.69
N ASP A 45 8.16 30.42 -4.42
CA ASP A 45 7.86 31.83 -4.69
C ASP A 45 6.52 31.97 -5.43
N ARG A 46 5.82 33.07 -5.17
CA ARG A 46 4.47 33.28 -5.70
C ARG A 46 4.47 33.42 -7.21
N ASP A 47 5.41 34.17 -7.78
CA ASP A 47 5.52 34.39 -9.23
C ASP A 47 5.77 33.06 -9.98
N VAL A 48 6.60 32.19 -9.41
CA VAL A 48 6.87 30.86 -9.96
C VAL A 48 5.59 30.01 -9.94
N LEU A 49 4.87 30.02 -8.82
CA LEU A 49 3.62 29.27 -8.66
C LEU A 49 2.55 29.75 -9.65
N ASP A 50 2.37 31.06 -9.78
CA ASP A 50 1.45 31.68 -10.74
C ASP A 50 1.81 31.28 -12.18
N PHE A 51 3.08 31.39 -12.59
CA PHE A 51 3.55 30.99 -13.91
C PHE A 51 3.17 29.53 -14.26
N PHE A 52 3.34 28.61 -13.32
CA PHE A 52 2.97 27.21 -13.58
C PHE A 52 1.46 26.99 -13.59
N GLN A 53 0.70 27.74 -12.77
CA GLN A 53 -0.76 27.65 -12.69
C GLN A 53 -1.48 28.27 -13.89
N GLU A 54 -0.93 29.33 -14.50
CA GLU A 54 -1.51 29.99 -15.69
C GLU A 54 -1.74 29.01 -16.85
N GLY A 55 -0.86 28.02 -17.00
CA GLY A 55 -1.02 26.99 -18.02
C GLY A 55 -2.13 25.97 -17.75
N GLY A 56 -2.92 26.13 -16.68
CA GLY A 56 -4.09 25.30 -16.37
C GLY A 56 -3.79 24.00 -15.61
N PRO A 57 -4.72 23.01 -15.64
CA PRO A 57 -4.61 21.74 -14.93
C PRO A 57 -3.28 21.01 -15.22
N GLY A 58 -2.73 20.32 -14.22
CA GLY A 58 -1.44 19.61 -14.35
C GLY A 58 -0.21 20.49 -14.10
N TRP A 59 -0.36 21.69 -13.54
CA TRP A 59 0.76 22.56 -13.17
C TRP A 59 1.79 21.88 -12.25
N GLN A 60 1.35 20.98 -11.37
CA GLN A 60 2.25 20.18 -10.51
C GLN A 60 3.10 19.17 -11.28
N ASP A 61 2.62 18.66 -12.41
CA ASP A 61 3.44 17.79 -13.27
C ASP A 61 4.50 18.61 -14.00
N ARG A 62 4.14 19.80 -14.50
CA ARG A 62 5.10 20.71 -15.16
C ARG A 62 6.20 21.19 -14.22
N ILE A 63 5.86 21.57 -12.98
CA ILE A 63 6.89 21.96 -12.01
C ILE A 63 7.77 20.76 -11.62
N ASN A 64 7.22 19.55 -11.52
CA ASN A 64 8.01 18.34 -11.29
C ASN A 64 8.94 18.03 -12.48
N GLU A 65 8.50 18.23 -13.73
CA GLU A 65 9.38 18.08 -14.89
C GLU A 65 10.51 19.11 -14.89
N ALA A 66 10.23 20.37 -14.53
CA ALA A 66 11.25 21.41 -14.40
C ALA A 66 12.28 21.04 -13.32
N LEU A 67 11.82 20.52 -12.17
CA LEU A 67 12.69 20.05 -11.10
C LEU A 67 13.55 18.85 -11.52
N ARG A 68 13.01 17.91 -12.31
CA ARG A 68 13.79 16.79 -12.87
C ARG A 68 14.89 17.27 -13.82
N LYS A 69 14.54 18.18 -14.73
CA LYS A 69 15.50 18.79 -15.67
C LYS A 69 16.62 19.51 -14.92
N ALA A 70 16.29 20.26 -13.87
CA ALA A 70 17.28 20.95 -13.03
C ALA A 70 18.16 19.98 -12.23
N ALA A 71 17.61 18.86 -11.77
CA ALA A 71 18.34 17.81 -11.08
C ALA A 71 19.19 16.91 -12.03
N GLY A 72 19.11 17.11 -13.35
CA GLY A 72 19.80 16.29 -14.33
C GLY A 72 19.25 14.85 -14.45
N LYS A 73 17.97 14.65 -14.14
CA LYS A 73 17.27 13.37 -14.20
C LYS A 73 16.45 13.23 -15.47
#